data_AF-A0A938LHC7-F1
#
_entry.id   AF-A0A938LHC7-F1
#
_cell.length_a   1.000
_cell.length_b   1.000
_cell.length_c   1.000
_cell.angle_alpha   90.00
_cell.angle_beta   90.00
_cell.angle_gamma   90.00
#
_symmetry.space_group_name_H-M   'P 1'
#
loop_
_entity.id
_entity.type
_entity.pdbx_description
1 polymer ?
#
loop_
_entity_poly.entity_id
_entity_poly.type
_entity_poly.pdbx_seq_one_letter_code
_entity_poly.pdbx_strand_id
1 'polypeptide(L)'
;MGNPTDGGLATPVFLKLAADMGWPKDKPVFYLLTADGLYICRNHPFFQSSVLARGWPSELARHRESLRLTYPKVPRRLLELCVGFFDRMAEAYSAEAAAVLLWDGQRRRVSVMIPRQVSKCRRTYGGTLYGLSVRYEMPVLPGHLAVIGDIHSHVDGGAYASYADRCDEAYRPGLHVVCGRIDREPPDFYADAIVDGVRFSVATDLVLEGYRRRRPGVPAAWMRRVKVDIDDPYRRPAQTTAPRRREDDDAGRGAPASSSSYYDRYYGDTHLDDPKRHNESGGAASGQAAPPRRGTAGLSGRDAAPDNGDGAPDQPPGDPKSLGQPPPRGPGPPQEKEHADDAPQR
;
A
#
# COMPACT_ATOMS: atom_id res chain seq x y z
N MET A 1 39.68 23.81 9.21
CA MET A 1 39.05 23.31 7.97
C MET A 1 37.62 23.83 7.97
N GLY A 2 37.33 24.80 7.11
CA GLY A 2 36.05 25.52 7.13
C GLY A 2 34.90 24.68 6.57
N ASN A 3 33.75 24.74 7.22
CA ASN A 3 32.47 24.25 6.69
C ASN A 3 32.11 25.03 5.43
N PRO A 4 31.94 24.39 4.25
CA PRO A 4 31.39 25.06 3.09
C PRO A 4 29.86 24.90 3.13
N THR A 5 29.16 25.89 3.66
CA THR A 5 27.69 26.01 3.54
C THR A 5 27.25 26.88 2.35
N ASP A 6 28.16 27.27 1.46
CA ASP A 6 27.85 27.99 0.21
C ASP A 6 28.01 27.06 -1.03
N GLY A 7 27.49 25.83 -0.91
CA GLY A 7 27.71 24.71 -1.84
C GLY A 7 26.94 24.79 -3.15
N GLY A 8 27.36 25.66 -4.07
CA GLY A 8 26.94 25.60 -5.47
C GLY A 8 27.45 24.34 -6.18
N LEU A 9 26.69 23.80 -7.13
CA LEU A 9 27.13 22.69 -7.98
C LEU A 9 28.35 23.10 -8.82
N ALA A 10 29.38 22.24 -8.90
CA ALA A 10 30.53 22.52 -9.76
C ALA A 10 30.14 22.56 -11.24
N THR A 11 29.17 21.72 -11.63
CA THR A 11 28.51 21.79 -12.93
C THR A 11 27.05 22.19 -12.75
N PRO A 12 26.62 23.37 -13.23
CA PRO A 12 25.26 23.84 -13.02
C PRO A 12 24.23 22.96 -13.74
N VAL A 13 23.04 22.82 -13.15
CA VAL A 13 21.89 22.13 -13.75
C VAL A 13 20.84 23.18 -14.10
N PHE A 14 20.38 23.16 -15.35
CA PHE A 14 19.31 24.01 -15.86
C PHE A 14 18.05 23.17 -16.11
N LEU A 15 16.88 23.78 -15.94
CA LEU A 15 15.59 23.16 -16.29
C LEU A 15 15.15 23.65 -17.67
N LYS A 16 14.95 22.73 -18.62
CA LYS A 16 14.41 23.06 -19.94
C LYS A 16 12.89 23.15 -19.86
N LEU A 17 12.37 24.38 -19.80
CA LEU A 17 10.94 24.63 -19.64
C LEU A 17 10.19 24.86 -20.96
N ALA A 18 10.91 25.17 -22.05
CA ALA A 18 10.34 25.40 -23.37
C ALA A 18 11.26 24.86 -24.49
N ALA A 19 10.68 24.61 -25.66
CA ALA A 19 11.43 24.11 -26.82
C ALA A 19 12.48 25.12 -27.32
N ASP A 20 12.17 26.41 -27.24
CA ASP A 20 12.95 27.57 -27.68
C ASP A 20 13.76 28.24 -26.55
N MET A 21 13.85 27.60 -25.38
CA MET A 21 14.66 28.11 -24.26
C MET A 21 16.09 28.40 -24.71
N GLY A 22 16.55 29.62 -24.41
CA GLY A 22 17.88 30.09 -24.75
C GLY A 22 18.98 29.17 -24.22
N TRP A 23 19.97 28.91 -25.07
CA TRP A 23 21.12 28.08 -24.72
C TRP A 23 22.09 28.82 -23.77
N PRO A 24 22.51 28.24 -22.63
CA PRO A 24 23.47 28.86 -21.71
C PRO A 24 24.88 28.97 -22.31
N LYS A 25 25.13 30.02 -23.12
CA LYS A 25 26.39 30.21 -23.86
C LYS A 25 27.59 30.53 -22.96
N ASP A 26 27.36 31.08 -21.78
CA ASP A 26 28.38 31.49 -20.81
C ASP A 26 28.89 30.30 -19.96
N LYS A 27 28.30 29.11 -20.09
CA LYS A 27 28.70 27.92 -19.32
C LYS A 27 29.48 26.94 -20.20
N PRO A 28 30.76 26.65 -19.92
CA PRO A 28 31.56 25.74 -20.75
C PRO A 28 31.04 24.29 -20.69
N VAL A 29 30.56 23.87 -19.52
CA VAL A 29 29.89 22.58 -19.30
C VAL A 29 28.73 22.79 -18.34
N PHE A 30 27.59 22.18 -18.62
CA PHE A 30 26.39 22.23 -17.78
C PHE A 30 25.50 21.00 -18.01
N TYR A 31 24.57 20.76 -17.09
CA TYR A 31 23.51 19.79 -17.28
C TYR A 31 22.19 20.48 -17.65
N LEU A 32 21.38 19.82 -18.46
CA LEU A 32 20.04 20.27 -18.82
C LEU A 32 19.03 19.16 -18.49
N LEU A 33 18.19 19.40 -17.49
CA LEU A 33 17.07 18.52 -17.15
C LEU A 33 15.87 18.89 -18.03
N THR A 34 15.38 17.92 -18.78
CA THR A 34 14.29 18.04 -19.75
C THR A 34 13.15 17.09 -19.37
N ALA A 35 12.05 17.13 -20.12
CA ALA A 35 10.93 16.20 -19.93
C ALA A 35 11.29 14.72 -20.19
N ASP A 36 12.35 14.46 -20.96
CA ASP A 36 12.78 13.12 -21.39
C ASP A 36 14.11 12.66 -20.77
N GLY A 37 14.77 13.49 -19.96
CA GLY A 37 15.93 13.05 -19.20
C GLY A 37 16.89 14.17 -18.78
N LEU A 38 18.04 13.75 -18.27
CA LEU A 38 19.14 14.66 -17.97
C LEU A 38 20.18 14.59 -19.08
N TYR A 39 20.57 15.73 -19.63
CA TYR A 39 21.59 15.84 -20.67
C TYR A 39 22.83 16.54 -20.11
N ILE A 40 24.01 16.12 -20.55
CA ILE A 40 25.26 16.87 -20.35
C ILE A 40 25.56 17.67 -21.61
N CYS A 41 25.78 18.96 -21.44
CA CYS A 41 25.97 19.93 -22.50
C CYS A 41 27.37 20.54 -22.41
N ARG A 42 27.97 20.84 -23.57
CA ARG A 42 29.29 21.48 -23.64
C ARG A 42 29.30 22.61 -24.67
N ASN A 43 29.88 23.73 -24.27
CA ASN A 43 30.24 24.84 -25.14
C ASN A 43 31.75 24.81 -25.34
N HIS A 44 32.20 24.17 -26.42
CA HIS A 44 33.58 24.15 -26.84
C HIS A 44 33.78 25.14 -28.01
N PRO A 45 34.96 25.77 -28.17
CA PRO A 45 35.23 26.66 -29.31
C PRO A 45 34.99 26.03 -30.70
N PHE A 46 35.03 24.70 -30.81
CA PHE A 46 34.85 23.96 -32.06
C PHE A 46 33.52 23.21 -32.15
N PHE A 47 32.81 23.02 -31.04
CA PHE A 47 31.55 22.30 -31.05
C PHE A 47 30.66 22.69 -29.88
N GLN A 48 29.36 22.60 -30.13
CA GLN A 48 28.36 22.57 -29.08
C GLN A 48 27.76 21.17 -29.05
N SER A 49 27.65 20.56 -27.87
CA SER A 49 27.05 19.24 -27.73
C SER A 49 25.99 19.20 -26.63
N SER A 50 25.02 18.32 -26.81
CA SER A 50 24.02 17.93 -25.82
C SER A 50 23.78 16.43 -25.98
N VAL A 51 24.15 15.64 -24.98
CA VAL A 51 24.01 14.19 -25.03
C VAL A 51 23.41 13.69 -23.72
N LEU A 52 22.63 12.60 -23.76
CA LEU A 52 22.04 12.03 -22.57
C LEU A 52 23.14 11.70 -21.54
N ALA A 53 22.95 12.18 -20.32
CA ALA A 53 23.89 11.95 -19.24
C ALA A 53 23.86 10.47 -18.83
N ARG A 54 25.04 9.88 -18.64
CA ARG A 54 25.17 8.48 -18.17
C ARG A 54 24.95 8.33 -16.66
N GLY A 55 24.83 9.44 -15.95
CA GLY A 55 24.63 9.49 -14.50
C GLY A 55 24.27 10.89 -14.05
N TRP A 56 23.85 10.99 -12.79
CA TRP A 56 23.54 12.25 -12.13
C TRP A 56 24.81 12.97 -11.69
N PRO A 57 24.79 14.31 -11.54
CA PRO A 57 25.89 15.03 -10.90
C PRO A 57 26.20 14.41 -9.53
N SER A 58 27.48 14.12 -9.29
CA SER A 58 27.95 13.41 -8.10
C SER A 58 27.70 14.17 -6.79
N GLU A 59 27.55 15.48 -6.89
CA GLU A 59 27.31 16.40 -5.79
C GLU A 59 25.86 16.36 -5.31
N LEU A 60 24.93 15.80 -6.10
CA LEU A 60 23.54 15.65 -5.68
C LEU A 60 23.40 14.54 -4.65
N ALA A 61 22.76 14.86 -3.53
CA ALA A 61 22.36 13.88 -2.56
C ALA A 61 21.33 12.92 -3.16
N ARG A 62 21.43 11.63 -2.81
CA ARG A 62 20.38 10.66 -3.12
C ARG A 62 19.12 11.03 -2.35
N HIS A 63 17.98 11.00 -3.03
CA HIS A 63 16.67 11.07 -2.40
C HIS A 63 15.99 9.70 -2.48
N ARG A 64 15.06 9.44 -1.56
CA ARG A 64 14.21 8.25 -1.58
C ARG A 64 12.78 8.70 -1.41
N GLU A 65 11.88 8.00 -2.09
CA GLU A 65 10.45 8.07 -1.83
C GLU A 65 10.21 7.94 -0.32
N SER A 66 9.42 8.85 0.23
CA SER A 66 9.12 8.87 1.66
C SER A 66 7.72 9.40 1.88
N LEU A 67 7.09 8.92 2.94
CA LEU A 67 5.75 9.32 3.34
C LEU A 67 5.77 9.83 4.78
N ARG A 68 5.19 11.00 5.00
CA ARG A 68 4.93 11.54 6.33
C ARG A 68 3.43 11.69 6.54
N LEU A 69 2.88 10.85 7.42
CA LEU A 69 1.47 10.90 7.79
C LEU A 69 1.20 12.05 8.77
N THR A 70 0.11 12.80 8.54
CA THR A 70 -0.26 13.96 9.35
C THR A 70 -1.68 13.89 9.93
N TYR A 71 -2.51 12.93 9.49
CA TYR A 71 -3.80 12.68 10.11
C TYR A 71 -3.62 11.99 11.48
N PRO A 72 -4.57 12.19 12.42
CA PRO A 72 -4.51 11.52 13.71
C PRO A 72 -4.74 10.01 13.57
N LYS A 73 -4.26 9.26 14.56
CA LYS A 73 -4.47 7.82 14.65
C LYS A 73 -5.96 7.49 14.68
N VAL A 74 -6.31 6.34 14.12
CA VAL A 74 -7.66 5.75 14.25
C VAL A 74 -7.93 5.52 15.74
N PRO A 75 -8.99 6.16 16.30
CA PRO A 75 -9.26 6.05 17.72
C PRO A 75 -9.53 4.62 18.14
N ARG A 76 -9.00 4.18 19.29
CA ARG A 76 -9.15 2.79 19.75
C ARG A 76 -10.61 2.33 19.72
N ARG A 77 -11.52 3.14 20.27
CA ARG A 77 -12.95 2.78 20.34
C ARG A 77 -13.60 2.63 18.96
N LEU A 78 -13.10 3.38 17.97
CA LEU A 78 -13.57 3.29 16.59
C LEU A 78 -13.05 2.00 15.94
N LEU A 79 -11.78 1.67 16.12
CA LEU A 79 -11.18 0.41 15.69
C LEU A 79 -11.90 -0.80 16.29
N GLU A 80 -12.09 -0.81 17.61
CA GLU A 80 -12.82 -1.88 18.32
C GLU A 80 -14.26 -2.05 17.80
N LEU A 81 -14.89 -0.96 17.35
CA LEU A 81 -16.22 -0.96 16.75
C LEU A 81 -16.22 -1.55 15.34
N CYS A 82 -15.22 -1.22 14.52
CA CYS A 82 -15.01 -1.85 13.21
C CYS A 82 -14.76 -3.35 13.36
N VAL A 83 -13.86 -3.76 14.27
CA VAL A 83 -13.58 -5.18 14.51
C VAL A 83 -14.85 -5.92 14.98
N GLY A 84 -15.62 -5.33 15.90
CA GLY A 84 -16.91 -5.90 16.30
C GLY A 84 -17.88 -6.06 15.14
N PHE A 85 -17.86 -5.16 14.16
CA PHE A 85 -18.71 -5.25 12.97
C PHE A 85 -18.25 -6.36 12.04
N PHE A 86 -16.94 -6.48 11.82
CA PHE A 86 -16.36 -7.55 11.03
C PHE A 86 -16.62 -8.93 11.65
N ASP A 87 -16.54 -9.02 12.98
CA ASP A 87 -16.87 -10.23 13.72
C ASP A 87 -18.31 -10.66 13.48
N ARG A 88 -19.28 -9.73 13.55
CA ARG A 88 -20.68 -10.05 13.21
C ARG A 88 -20.87 -10.49 11.76
N MET A 89 -20.10 -9.95 10.83
CA MET A 89 -20.14 -10.37 9.42
C MET A 89 -19.53 -11.76 9.22
N ALA A 90 -18.44 -12.06 9.93
CA ALA A 90 -17.80 -13.37 9.97
C ALA A 90 -18.71 -14.44 10.58
N GLU A 91 -19.31 -14.17 11.75
CA GLU A 91 -20.22 -15.09 12.44
C GLU A 91 -21.47 -15.41 11.61
N ALA A 92 -22.07 -14.39 10.98
CA ALA A 92 -23.33 -14.58 10.27
C ALA A 92 -23.14 -15.19 8.86
N TYR A 93 -22.03 -14.89 8.18
CA TYR A 93 -21.89 -15.16 6.75
C TYR A 93 -20.51 -15.65 6.30
N SER A 94 -19.54 -15.76 7.21
CA SER A 94 -18.12 -16.01 6.88
C SER A 94 -17.60 -15.03 5.84
N ALA A 95 -18.05 -13.77 5.92
CA ALA A 95 -17.87 -12.77 4.88
C ALA A 95 -16.90 -11.67 5.31
N GLU A 96 -16.06 -11.24 4.38
CA GLU A 96 -15.29 -10.01 4.52
C GLU A 96 -16.22 -8.79 4.58
N ALA A 97 -15.77 -7.71 5.22
CA ALA A 97 -16.46 -6.43 5.19
C ALA A 97 -15.47 -5.28 5.32
N ALA A 98 -15.88 -4.11 4.82
CA ALA A 98 -15.06 -2.90 4.81
C ALA A 98 -15.77 -1.74 5.53
N ALA A 99 -14.96 -0.88 6.13
CA ALA A 99 -15.34 0.37 6.74
C ALA A 99 -14.42 1.47 6.22
N VAL A 100 -14.99 2.61 5.84
CA VAL A 100 -14.24 3.75 5.31
C VAL A 100 -13.89 4.68 6.46
N LEU A 101 -12.61 5.05 6.55
CA LEU A 101 -12.08 6.01 7.50
C LEU A 101 -12.21 7.42 6.92
N LEU A 102 -12.86 8.29 7.68
CA LEU A 102 -13.13 9.67 7.29
C LEU A 102 -12.52 10.64 8.28
N TRP A 103 -11.89 11.69 7.79
CA TRP A 103 -11.58 12.88 8.58
C TRP A 103 -12.77 13.85 8.54
N ASP A 104 -13.37 14.11 9.70
CA ASP A 104 -14.38 15.15 9.88
C ASP A 104 -13.68 16.47 10.21
N GLY A 105 -13.57 17.34 9.20
CA GLY A 105 -12.90 18.63 9.32
C GLY A 105 -13.60 19.62 10.25
N GLN A 106 -14.92 19.50 10.43
CA GLN A 106 -15.68 20.34 11.36
C GLN A 106 -15.46 19.92 12.81
N ARG A 107 -15.50 18.62 13.09
CA ARG A 107 -15.31 18.07 14.44
C ARG A 107 -13.86 17.74 14.77
N ARG A 108 -12.96 17.89 13.81
CA ARG A 108 -11.53 17.58 13.87
C ARG A 108 -11.26 16.19 14.46
N ARG A 109 -11.95 15.17 13.92
CA ARG A 109 -11.82 13.79 14.41
C ARG A 109 -11.93 12.78 13.28
N VAL A 110 -11.36 11.60 13.50
CA VAL A 110 -11.63 10.43 12.66
C VAL A 110 -13.04 9.92 12.95
N SER A 111 -13.75 9.56 11.90
CA SER A 111 -15.04 8.89 11.93
C SER A 111 -15.04 7.71 10.97
N VAL A 112 -16.03 6.83 11.11
CA VAL A 112 -16.21 5.66 10.24
C VAL A 112 -17.56 5.75 9.55
N MET A 113 -17.55 5.40 8.26
CA MET A 113 -18.74 5.14 7.47
C MET A 113 -18.71 3.70 6.96
N ILE A 114 -19.83 2.99 7.07
CA ILE A 114 -20.00 1.72 6.38
C ILE A 114 -20.66 1.99 5.02
N PRO A 115 -19.92 1.88 3.91
CA PRO A 115 -20.49 2.08 2.58
C PRO A 115 -21.46 0.94 2.25
N ARG A 116 -22.36 1.19 1.28
CA ARG A 116 -23.08 0.08 0.65
C ARG A 116 -22.05 -0.81 -0.03
N GLN A 117 -22.07 -2.10 0.29
CA GLN A 117 -21.04 -3.03 -0.15
C GLN A 117 -21.61 -4.41 -0.45
N VAL A 118 -20.90 -5.14 -1.31
CA VAL A 118 -21.18 -6.52 -1.65
C VAL A 118 -20.01 -7.37 -1.17
N SER A 119 -20.30 -8.27 -0.23
CA SER A 119 -19.34 -9.27 0.23
C SER A 119 -19.58 -10.56 -0.52
N LYS A 120 -18.58 -11.02 -1.26
CA LYS A 120 -18.64 -12.28 -2.00
C LYS A 120 -18.12 -13.40 -1.14
N CYS A 121 -18.91 -14.46 -1.04
CA CYS A 121 -18.51 -15.71 -0.41
C CYS A 121 -18.67 -16.85 -1.40
N ARG A 122 -17.93 -17.94 -1.19
CA ARG A 122 -18.12 -19.18 -1.93
C ARG A 122 -18.37 -20.33 -0.98
N ARG A 123 -19.31 -21.20 -1.35
CA ARG A 123 -19.52 -22.47 -0.66
C ARG A 123 -18.52 -23.51 -1.19
N THR A 124 -17.77 -24.11 -0.29
CA THR A 124 -16.91 -25.25 -0.62
C THR A 124 -17.74 -26.52 -0.79
N TYR A 125 -17.14 -27.57 -1.37
CA TYR A 125 -17.81 -28.87 -1.54
C TYR A 125 -18.34 -29.43 -0.21
N GLY A 126 -17.62 -29.20 0.90
CA GLY A 126 -18.02 -29.63 2.24
C GLY A 126 -19.11 -28.78 2.90
N GLY A 127 -19.62 -27.76 2.20
CA GLY A 127 -20.68 -26.89 2.69
C GLY A 127 -20.19 -25.68 3.49
N THR A 128 -18.89 -25.54 3.76
CA THR A 128 -18.32 -24.40 4.47
C THR A 128 -18.31 -23.15 3.60
N LEU A 129 -18.66 -22.00 4.16
CA LEU A 129 -18.53 -20.71 3.47
C LEU A 129 -17.13 -20.15 3.67
N TYR A 130 -16.58 -19.59 2.60
CA TYR A 130 -15.30 -18.88 2.61
C TYR A 130 -15.46 -17.50 1.97
N GLY A 131 -14.98 -16.46 2.65
CA GLY A 131 -14.99 -15.09 2.15
C GLY A 131 -13.97 -14.92 1.02
N LEU A 132 -14.36 -14.22 -0.05
CA LEU A 132 -13.51 -14.04 -1.23
C LEU A 132 -13.06 -12.59 -1.43
N SER A 133 -13.99 -11.64 -1.26
CA SER A 133 -13.73 -10.22 -1.45
C SER A 133 -14.87 -9.39 -0.91
N VAL A 134 -14.57 -8.16 -0.56
CA VAL A 134 -15.56 -7.10 -0.36
C VAL A 134 -15.41 -6.03 -1.44
N ARG A 135 -16.51 -5.61 -2.04
CA ARG A 135 -16.54 -4.51 -3.01
C ARG A 135 -17.50 -3.44 -2.56
N TYR A 136 -17.09 -2.19 -2.67
CA TYR A 136 -17.93 -1.04 -2.36
C TYR A 136 -17.62 0.13 -3.29
N GLU A 137 -18.63 0.97 -3.46
CA GLU A 137 -18.50 2.26 -4.14
C GLU A 137 -18.57 3.38 -3.12
N MET A 138 -17.77 4.41 -3.34
CA MET A 138 -17.74 5.58 -2.48
C MET A 138 -18.93 6.49 -2.78
N PRO A 139 -19.80 6.77 -1.78
CA PRO A 139 -20.85 7.77 -1.98
C PRO A 139 -20.23 9.17 -2.06
N VAL A 140 -20.99 10.11 -2.63
CA VAL A 140 -20.66 11.54 -2.54
C VAL A 140 -20.70 11.96 -1.06
N LEU A 141 -19.58 12.45 -0.56
CA LEU A 141 -19.45 12.89 0.82
C LEU A 141 -19.74 14.39 0.95
N PRO A 142 -20.32 14.83 2.08
CA PRO A 142 -20.35 16.25 2.44
C PRO A 142 -18.93 16.84 2.43
N GLY A 143 -18.76 18.09 1.98
CA GLY A 143 -17.44 18.70 1.81
C GLY A 143 -16.58 18.84 3.08
N HIS A 144 -17.15 18.65 4.28
CA HIS A 144 -16.38 18.61 5.53
C HIS A 144 -15.81 17.22 5.85
N LEU A 145 -16.14 16.18 5.09
CA LEU A 145 -15.63 14.82 5.26
C LEU A 145 -14.63 14.51 4.15
N ALA A 146 -13.41 14.16 4.54
CA ALA A 146 -12.39 13.68 3.62
C ALA A 146 -12.14 12.19 3.86
N VAL A 147 -12.02 11.40 2.80
CA VAL A 147 -11.54 10.02 2.91
C VAL A 147 -10.07 10.05 3.28
N ILE A 148 -9.70 9.35 4.34
CA ILE A 148 -8.29 9.16 4.72
C ILE A 148 -7.82 7.73 4.53
N GLY A 149 -8.74 6.82 4.22
CA GLY A 149 -8.43 5.41 4.06
C GLY A 149 -9.63 4.50 4.30
N ASP A 150 -9.35 3.22 4.45
CA ASP A 150 -10.31 2.19 4.83
C ASP A 150 -9.68 1.13 5.72
N ILE A 151 -10.56 0.33 6.32
CA ILE A 151 -10.21 -0.89 7.03
C ILE A 151 -11.15 -1.99 6.56
N HIS A 152 -10.62 -3.14 6.17
CA HIS A 152 -11.39 -4.32 5.82
C HIS A 152 -10.90 -5.57 6.52
N SER A 153 -11.65 -6.64 6.36
CA SER A 153 -11.54 -7.84 7.16
C SER A 153 -11.21 -9.05 6.26
N HIS A 154 -10.31 -9.93 6.72
CA HIS A 154 -9.95 -11.19 6.05
C HIS A 154 -10.57 -12.42 6.74
N VAL A 155 -11.55 -12.20 7.62
CA VAL A 155 -12.23 -13.27 8.39
C VAL A 155 -11.21 -14.11 9.18
N ASP A 156 -10.96 -15.36 8.79
CA ASP A 156 -10.01 -16.30 9.40
C ASP A 156 -8.60 -16.24 8.78
N GLY A 157 -8.46 -15.54 7.64
CA GLY A 157 -7.19 -15.26 6.97
C GLY A 157 -6.27 -14.35 7.78
N GLY A 158 -4.96 -14.41 7.53
CA GLY A 158 -3.98 -13.52 8.17
C GLY A 158 -4.14 -12.06 7.70
N ALA A 159 -3.65 -11.10 8.49
CA ALA A 159 -3.64 -9.70 8.06
C ALA A 159 -2.48 -9.44 7.09
N TYR A 160 -2.78 -9.21 5.82
CA TYR A 160 -1.84 -8.77 4.79
C TYR A 160 -2.61 -8.19 3.59
N ALA A 161 -1.97 -7.35 2.77
CA ALA A 161 -2.57 -6.93 1.50
C ALA A 161 -2.47 -8.06 0.46
N SER A 162 -3.60 -8.66 0.10
CA SER A 162 -3.71 -9.67 -0.95
C SER A 162 -3.44 -9.08 -2.34
N TYR A 163 -3.36 -9.93 -3.36
CA TYR A 163 -3.23 -9.44 -4.73
C TYR A 163 -4.42 -8.58 -5.16
N ALA A 164 -5.64 -9.00 -4.81
CA ALA A 164 -6.86 -8.23 -5.10
C ALA A 164 -6.84 -6.87 -4.38
N ASP A 165 -6.47 -6.86 -3.10
CA ASP A 165 -6.31 -5.62 -2.33
C ASP A 165 -5.30 -4.68 -3.01
N ARG A 166 -4.15 -5.21 -3.45
CA ARG A 166 -3.12 -4.42 -4.13
C ARG A 166 -3.62 -3.79 -5.43
N CYS A 167 -4.43 -4.50 -6.20
CA CYS A 167 -5.04 -3.98 -7.42
C CYS A 167 -6.11 -2.92 -7.11
N ASP A 168 -6.97 -3.16 -6.13
CA ASP A 168 -8.06 -2.25 -5.76
C ASP A 168 -7.54 -0.94 -5.12
N GLU A 169 -6.41 -1.01 -4.40
CA GLU A 169 -5.78 0.09 -3.69
C GLU A 169 -4.83 0.93 -4.57
N ALA A 170 -4.38 0.42 -5.72
CA ALA A 170 -3.33 1.04 -6.54
C ALA A 170 -3.62 2.51 -6.92
N TYR A 171 -4.90 2.85 -7.07
CA TYR A 171 -5.39 4.19 -7.44
C TYR A 171 -6.26 4.82 -6.36
N ARG A 172 -6.21 4.32 -5.12
CA ARG A 172 -6.94 4.88 -3.97
C ARG A 172 -5.92 5.42 -2.98
N PRO A 173 -5.63 6.74 -3.02
CA PRO A 173 -4.75 7.34 -2.03
C PRO A 173 -5.36 7.24 -0.63
N GLY A 174 -4.57 6.83 0.35
CA GLY A 174 -5.01 6.73 1.73
C GLY A 174 -4.35 5.61 2.52
N LEU A 175 -4.78 5.48 3.77
CA LEU A 175 -4.45 4.39 4.67
C LEU A 175 -5.31 3.16 4.36
N HIS A 176 -4.70 2.00 4.21
CA HIS A 176 -5.42 0.73 4.02
C HIS A 176 -5.03 -0.22 5.14
N VAL A 177 -6.02 -0.64 5.92
CA VAL A 177 -5.81 -1.51 7.08
C VAL A 177 -6.53 -2.83 6.86
N VAL A 178 -5.81 -3.94 6.98
CA VAL A 178 -6.39 -5.28 6.94
C VAL A 178 -6.48 -5.83 8.35
N CYS A 179 -7.67 -6.28 8.73
CA CYS A 179 -7.97 -6.98 9.98
C CYS A 179 -8.14 -8.47 9.71
N GLY A 180 -7.15 -9.28 10.07
CA GLY A 180 -7.17 -10.73 9.88
C GLY A 180 -7.41 -11.49 11.18
N ARG A 181 -7.67 -12.80 11.07
CA ARG A 181 -7.84 -13.75 12.19
C ARG A 181 -8.82 -13.22 13.24
N ILE A 182 -9.98 -12.81 12.77
CA ILE A 182 -11.04 -12.18 13.57
C ILE A 182 -11.65 -13.17 14.55
N ASP A 183 -11.49 -14.47 14.31
CA ASP A 183 -11.77 -15.53 15.28
C ASP A 183 -10.89 -15.45 16.56
N ARG A 184 -9.84 -14.60 16.58
CA ARG A 184 -8.91 -14.43 17.70
C ARG A 184 -9.01 -13.07 18.36
N GLU A 185 -8.67 -13.02 19.65
CA GLU A 185 -8.66 -11.80 20.46
C GLU A 185 -7.28 -11.64 21.12
N PRO A 186 -6.44 -10.68 20.68
CA PRO A 186 -6.68 -9.71 19.60
C PRO A 186 -6.62 -10.33 18.19
N PRO A 187 -7.27 -9.71 17.19
CA PRO A 187 -7.06 -10.03 15.79
C PRO A 187 -5.70 -9.48 15.31
N ASP A 188 -5.30 -9.87 14.11
CA ASP A 188 -4.11 -9.33 13.47
C ASP A 188 -4.44 -8.04 12.70
N PHE A 189 -3.49 -7.10 12.68
CA PHE A 189 -3.58 -5.87 11.90
C PHE A 189 -2.38 -5.71 10.98
N TYR A 190 -2.66 -5.29 9.75
CA TYR A 190 -1.67 -4.90 8.76
C TYR A 190 -2.06 -3.52 8.23
N ALA A 191 -1.08 -2.65 7.94
CA ALA A 191 -1.36 -1.32 7.42
C ALA A 191 -0.35 -0.92 6.34
N ASP A 192 -0.88 -0.41 5.23
CA ASP A 192 -0.13 0.29 4.20
C ASP A 192 -0.75 1.66 3.95
N ALA A 193 0.05 2.58 3.43
CA ALA A 193 -0.48 3.82 2.86
C ALA A 193 -0.08 3.92 1.39
N ILE A 194 -1.05 4.25 0.54
CA ILE A 194 -0.85 4.43 -0.89
C ILE A 194 -0.96 5.91 -1.21
N VAL A 195 0.05 6.46 -1.89
CA VAL A 195 0.07 7.85 -2.37
C VAL A 195 0.80 7.88 -3.71
N ASP A 196 0.20 8.52 -4.71
CA ASP A 196 0.75 8.67 -6.06
C ASP A 196 1.22 7.34 -6.71
N GLY A 197 0.50 6.25 -6.45
CA GLY A 197 0.81 4.91 -6.96
C GLY A 197 1.94 4.17 -6.21
N VAL A 198 2.52 4.79 -5.18
CA VAL A 198 3.56 4.18 -4.34
C VAL A 198 2.92 3.65 -3.05
N ARG A 199 3.27 2.42 -2.68
CA ARG A 199 2.84 1.76 -1.43
C ARG A 199 3.94 1.84 -0.38
N PHE A 200 3.61 2.44 0.75
CA PHE A 200 4.48 2.53 1.92
C PHE A 200 3.96 1.57 2.99
N SER A 201 4.82 0.67 3.47
CA SER A 201 4.48 -0.14 4.64
C SER A 201 4.49 0.70 5.90
N VAL A 202 3.41 0.64 6.66
CA VAL A 202 3.20 1.48 7.84
C VAL A 202 3.07 0.62 9.08
N ALA A 203 3.89 0.89 10.09
CA ALA A 203 3.75 0.26 11.39
C ALA A 203 2.38 0.63 11.99
N THR A 204 1.63 -0.38 12.44
CA THR A 204 0.23 -0.20 12.87
C THR A 204 0.10 0.72 14.08
N ASP A 205 1.11 0.78 14.96
CA ASP A 205 1.18 1.67 16.10
C ASP A 205 1.33 3.16 15.73
N LEU A 206 1.77 3.48 14.51
CA LEU A 206 1.81 4.86 14.00
C LEU A 206 0.44 5.38 13.59
N VAL A 207 -0.49 4.49 13.22
CA VAL A 207 -1.79 4.84 12.62
C VAL A 207 -3.00 4.39 13.44
N LEU A 208 -2.83 3.44 14.35
CA LEU A 208 -3.88 2.97 15.26
C LEU A 208 -3.49 3.39 16.70
N GLU A 209 -4.45 3.88 17.50
CA GLU A 209 -4.21 4.16 18.93
C GLU A 209 -3.98 2.89 19.77
N GLY A 210 -4.02 1.72 19.14
CA GLY A 210 -4.01 0.41 19.75
C GLY A 210 -5.41 -0.19 19.81
N TYR A 211 -5.46 -1.40 20.34
CA TYR A 211 -6.65 -2.23 20.38
C TYR A 211 -6.67 -2.99 21.71
N ARG A 212 -7.87 -3.24 22.27
CA ARG A 212 -8.01 -3.98 23.53
C ARG A 212 -8.98 -5.14 23.43
N ARG A 213 -10.15 -4.91 22.86
CA ARG A 213 -11.18 -5.93 22.65
C ARG A 213 -12.20 -5.48 21.63
N ARG A 214 -12.80 -6.41 20.89
CA ARG A 214 -13.89 -6.08 19.97
C ARG A 214 -15.11 -5.58 20.72
N ARG A 215 -15.93 -4.75 20.07
CA ARG A 215 -17.21 -4.31 20.63
C ARG A 215 -18.28 -5.38 20.37
N PRO A 216 -18.97 -5.89 21.42
CA PRO A 216 -20.02 -6.88 21.23
C PRO A 216 -21.27 -6.28 20.58
N GLY A 217 -21.53 -4.99 20.80
CA GLY A 217 -22.65 -4.26 20.20
C GLY A 217 -22.17 -3.39 19.05
N VAL A 218 -22.74 -3.62 17.87
CA VAL A 218 -22.52 -2.78 16.67
C VAL A 218 -23.84 -2.25 16.14
N PRO A 219 -23.87 -1.06 15.49
CA PRO A 219 -25.09 -0.52 14.95
C PRO A 219 -25.71 -1.47 13.92
N ALA A 220 -26.96 -1.90 14.14
CA ALA A 220 -27.65 -2.78 13.19
C ALA A 220 -27.78 -2.17 11.78
N ALA A 221 -27.73 -0.84 11.68
CA ALA A 221 -27.69 -0.12 10.42
C ALA A 221 -26.45 -0.43 9.58
N TRP A 222 -25.32 -0.82 10.19
CA TRP A 222 -24.10 -1.20 9.48
C TRP A 222 -24.29 -2.52 8.75
N MET A 223 -24.85 -3.53 9.42
CA MET A 223 -25.16 -4.83 8.80
C MET A 223 -26.09 -4.67 7.59
N ARG A 224 -27.08 -3.77 7.66
CA ARG A 224 -28.01 -3.49 6.54
C ARG A 224 -27.35 -2.83 5.32
N ARG A 225 -26.10 -2.38 5.42
CA ARG A 225 -25.35 -1.83 4.29
C ARG A 225 -24.62 -2.92 3.49
N VAL A 226 -24.58 -4.14 3.99
CA VAL A 226 -23.87 -5.26 3.36
C VAL A 226 -24.86 -6.19 2.67
N LYS A 227 -24.66 -6.39 1.36
CA LYS A 227 -25.28 -7.49 0.62
C LYS A 227 -24.28 -8.63 0.58
N VAL A 228 -24.68 -9.82 1.02
CA VAL A 228 -23.86 -11.03 0.89
C VAL A 228 -24.27 -11.76 -0.38
N ASP A 229 -23.30 -12.03 -1.24
CA ASP A 229 -23.46 -12.77 -2.48
C ASP A 229 -22.73 -14.11 -2.34
N ILE A 230 -23.49 -15.20 -2.28
CA ILE A 230 -22.95 -16.55 -2.07
C ILE A 230 -22.95 -17.28 -3.42
N ASP A 231 -21.76 -17.49 -3.95
CA ASP A 231 -21.52 -18.41 -5.05
C ASP A 231 -21.57 -19.85 -4.52
N ASP A 232 -22.61 -20.59 -4.92
CA ASP A 232 -22.82 -21.99 -4.55
C ASP A 232 -22.87 -22.85 -5.81
N PRO A 233 -21.71 -23.26 -6.36
CA PRO A 233 -21.64 -24.04 -7.58
C PRO A 233 -22.21 -25.47 -7.40
N TYR A 234 -22.47 -25.89 -6.15
CA TYR A 234 -23.01 -27.20 -5.82
C TYR A 234 -24.53 -27.19 -5.60
N ARG A 235 -25.15 -26.00 -5.55
CA ARG A 235 -26.59 -25.87 -5.48
C ARG A 235 -27.20 -26.38 -6.79
N ARG A 236 -27.89 -27.52 -6.73
CA ARG A 236 -28.68 -28.00 -7.88
C ARG A 236 -29.68 -26.92 -8.27
N PRO A 237 -29.82 -26.58 -9.57
CA PRO A 237 -30.90 -25.74 -10.02
C PRO A 237 -32.21 -26.33 -9.51
N ALA A 238 -33.10 -25.48 -8.98
CA ALA A 238 -34.42 -25.93 -8.61
C ALA A 238 -35.04 -26.63 -9.83
N GLN A 239 -35.38 -27.91 -9.69
CA GLN A 239 -36.14 -28.60 -10.71
C GLN A 239 -37.46 -27.86 -10.84
N THR A 240 -37.59 -27.00 -11.85
CA THR A 240 -38.88 -26.54 -12.32
C THR A 240 -39.67 -27.79 -12.67
N THR A 241 -40.66 -28.11 -11.84
CA THR A 241 -41.66 -29.15 -12.05
C THR A 241 -42.60 -28.69 -13.17
N ALA A 242 -42.06 -28.56 -14.39
CA ALA A 242 -42.87 -28.61 -15.59
C ALA A 242 -43.22 -30.09 -15.84
N PRO A 243 -44.49 -30.45 -16.06
CA PRO A 243 -44.88 -31.84 -16.29
C PRO A 243 -44.19 -32.34 -17.57
N ARG A 244 -43.31 -33.33 -17.42
CA ARG A 244 -42.67 -34.01 -18.55
C ARG A 244 -43.73 -34.80 -19.31
N ARG A 245 -44.03 -34.39 -20.55
CA ARG A 245 -44.59 -35.31 -21.55
C ARG A 245 -43.55 -36.41 -21.77
N ARG A 246 -44.02 -37.66 -21.68
CA ARG A 246 -43.27 -38.84 -22.09
C ARG A 246 -43.12 -38.80 -23.60
N GLU A 247 -41.89 -38.75 -24.07
CA GLU A 247 -41.53 -39.25 -25.39
C GLU A 247 -40.29 -40.14 -25.21
N ASP A 248 -40.38 -41.28 -25.88
CA ASP A 248 -39.52 -42.43 -25.78
C ASP A 248 -38.19 -42.25 -26.52
N ASP A 249 -37.24 -43.12 -26.16
CA ASP A 249 -36.23 -43.73 -27.03
C ASP A 249 -34.94 -42.97 -27.46
N ASP A 250 -33.84 -43.52 -26.92
CA ASP A 250 -32.70 -44.12 -27.65
C ASP A 250 -31.35 -43.39 -27.79
N ALA A 251 -30.32 -44.20 -27.52
CA ALA A 251 -28.91 -44.18 -27.94
C ALA A 251 -27.99 -42.97 -27.70
N GLY A 252 -26.82 -43.26 -27.09
CA GLY A 252 -25.59 -42.54 -27.43
C GLY A 252 -24.59 -42.34 -26.28
N ARG A 253 -23.73 -43.34 -26.04
CA ARG A 253 -22.55 -43.20 -25.17
C ARG A 253 -21.53 -42.25 -25.83
N GLY A 254 -21.12 -41.20 -25.11
CA GLY A 254 -19.96 -40.35 -25.44
C GLY A 254 -19.15 -40.04 -24.18
N ALA A 255 -17.88 -40.39 -24.18
CA ALA A 255 -16.93 -40.21 -23.09
C ALA A 255 -16.63 -38.72 -22.79
N PRO A 256 -16.22 -38.35 -21.57
CA PRO A 256 -15.99 -36.95 -21.20
C PRO A 256 -14.69 -36.40 -21.80
N ALA A 257 -14.81 -35.23 -22.43
CA ALA A 257 -13.67 -34.45 -22.90
C ALA A 257 -12.90 -33.82 -21.73
N SER A 258 -11.58 -33.98 -21.85
CA SER A 258 -10.44 -33.35 -21.19
C SER A 258 -10.68 -32.13 -20.28
N SER A 259 -10.06 -32.22 -19.11
CA SER A 259 -9.69 -31.13 -18.21
C SER A 259 -8.97 -29.99 -18.94
N SER A 260 -9.67 -28.88 -19.16
CA SER A 260 -9.06 -27.59 -19.47
C SER A 260 -9.31 -26.63 -18.30
N SER A 261 -8.23 -26.39 -17.57
CA SER A 261 -7.84 -25.18 -16.84
C SER A 261 -8.93 -24.43 -16.02
N TYR A 262 -8.95 -24.73 -14.72
CA TYR A 262 -9.57 -23.93 -13.65
C TYR A 262 -9.04 -22.48 -13.57
N TYR A 263 -7.89 -22.19 -14.18
CA TYR A 263 -7.24 -20.88 -14.15
C TYR A 263 -7.81 -19.89 -15.18
N ASP A 264 -8.17 -20.35 -16.38
CA ASP A 264 -8.65 -19.46 -17.45
C ASP A 264 -10.03 -18.85 -17.15
N ARG A 265 -10.90 -19.58 -16.45
CA ARG A 265 -12.28 -19.15 -16.21
C ARG A 265 -12.41 -18.06 -15.13
N TYR A 266 -11.41 -17.88 -14.27
CA TYR A 266 -11.48 -16.96 -13.13
C TYR A 266 -10.43 -15.86 -13.13
N TYR A 267 -9.35 -15.99 -13.91
CA TYR A 267 -8.28 -14.98 -14.00
C TYR A 267 -7.98 -14.54 -15.44
N GLY A 268 -8.63 -15.11 -16.45
CA GLY A 268 -8.45 -14.75 -17.85
C GLY A 268 -9.41 -13.66 -18.32
N ASP A 269 -9.25 -12.43 -17.82
CA ASP A 269 -9.59 -11.23 -18.61
C ASP A 269 -8.92 -9.98 -18.00
N THR A 270 -7.61 -9.85 -18.21
CA THR A 270 -6.93 -8.56 -18.16
C THR A 270 -6.43 -8.25 -19.55
N HIS A 271 -7.33 -7.74 -20.40
CA HIS A 271 -6.93 -6.91 -21.52
C HIS A 271 -6.26 -5.65 -20.96
N LEU A 272 -4.93 -5.72 -20.80
CA LEU A 272 -4.07 -4.56 -20.84
C LEU A 272 -3.87 -4.21 -22.31
N ASP A 273 -4.64 -3.23 -22.78
CA ASP A 273 -4.25 -2.47 -23.96
C ASP A 273 -2.93 -1.76 -23.65
N ASP A 274 -1.83 -2.28 -24.20
CA ASP A 274 -0.52 -1.63 -24.26
C ASP A 274 -0.39 -0.92 -25.61
N PRO A 275 -0.58 0.40 -25.71
CA PRO A 275 -0.40 1.12 -26.95
C PRO A 275 1.08 1.49 -27.09
N LYS A 276 1.95 0.53 -27.37
CA LYS A 276 3.32 0.79 -27.86
C LYS A 276 3.99 -0.48 -28.40
N ARG A 277 3.71 -0.83 -29.67
CA ARG A 277 4.65 -1.51 -30.58
C ARG A 277 4.06 -1.66 -31.99
N HIS A 278 4.21 -0.62 -32.80
CA HIS A 278 4.27 -0.76 -34.26
C HIS A 278 5.48 0.02 -34.79
N ASN A 279 6.49 -0.76 -35.17
CA ASN A 279 7.59 -0.53 -36.13
C ASN A 279 8.74 -1.43 -35.68
N GLU A 280 9.39 -2.28 -36.48
CA GLU A 280 9.37 -2.58 -37.90
C GLU A 280 9.95 -4.00 -38.01
N SER A 281 9.40 -4.83 -38.89
CA SER A 281 10.05 -6.02 -39.39
C SER A 281 10.54 -5.73 -40.81
N GLY A 282 11.85 -5.79 -41.01
CA GLY A 282 12.43 -5.83 -42.36
C GLY A 282 13.92 -5.53 -42.38
N GLY A 283 14.75 -6.55 -42.59
CA GLY A 283 16.10 -6.38 -43.15
C GLY A 283 17.22 -7.07 -42.39
N ALA A 284 17.66 -8.20 -42.94
CA ALA A 284 18.76 -9.03 -42.46
C ALA A 284 20.15 -8.37 -42.57
N ALA A 285 21.07 -8.69 -41.65
CA ALA A 285 22.42 -9.15 -41.98
C ALA A 285 23.17 -9.67 -40.74
N SER A 286 23.67 -10.89 -40.89
CA SER A 286 24.70 -11.64 -40.16
C SER A 286 25.76 -10.86 -39.37
N GLY A 287 26.13 -11.39 -38.19
CA GLY A 287 27.39 -11.07 -37.51
C GLY A 287 27.53 -11.75 -36.16
N GLN A 288 28.21 -12.91 -36.15
CA GLN A 288 28.57 -13.70 -34.96
C GLN A 288 29.50 -12.93 -34.01
N ALA A 289 29.30 -13.08 -32.69
CA ALA A 289 30.39 -13.25 -31.70
C ALA A 289 29.81 -13.58 -30.31
N ALA A 290 30.11 -14.78 -29.83
CA ALA A 290 29.85 -15.21 -28.46
C ALA A 290 30.97 -14.72 -27.51
N PRO A 291 30.67 -14.39 -26.23
CA PRO A 291 31.69 -14.05 -25.25
C PRO A 291 32.34 -15.30 -24.62
N PRO A 292 33.66 -15.27 -24.30
CA PRO A 292 34.36 -16.41 -23.72
C PRO A 292 34.08 -16.58 -22.23
N ARG A 293 33.92 -17.86 -21.85
CA ARG A 293 33.89 -18.36 -20.47
C ARG A 293 35.26 -18.16 -19.81
N ARG A 294 35.30 -17.55 -18.62
CA ARG A 294 36.47 -17.58 -17.73
C ARG A 294 36.37 -18.76 -16.76
N GLY A 295 37.49 -19.48 -16.70
CA GLY A 295 37.64 -20.75 -16.03
C GLY A 295 37.79 -20.68 -14.51
N THR A 296 37.58 -21.87 -13.96
CA THR A 296 37.82 -22.36 -12.62
C THR A 296 39.30 -22.26 -12.22
N ALA A 297 39.55 -21.78 -11.00
CA ALA A 297 40.75 -22.12 -10.24
C ALA A 297 40.31 -22.45 -8.81
N GLY A 298 40.45 -23.72 -8.45
CA GLY A 298 40.39 -24.17 -7.06
C GLY A 298 41.76 -24.03 -6.41
N LEU A 299 41.79 -23.70 -5.12
CA LEU A 299 42.87 -24.07 -4.22
C LEU A 299 42.28 -24.54 -2.90
N SER A 300 42.78 -25.71 -2.52
CA SER A 300 42.56 -26.53 -1.35
C SER A 300 43.16 -25.94 -0.08
N GLY A 301 42.62 -26.34 1.09
CA GLY A 301 43.35 -26.25 2.37
C GLY A 301 42.44 -26.44 3.57
N ARG A 302 42.42 -27.67 4.10
CA ARG A 302 41.87 -28.04 5.42
C ARG A 302 42.80 -27.56 6.54
N ASP A 303 42.23 -27.46 7.75
CA ASP A 303 42.78 -27.86 9.07
C ASP A 303 42.25 -26.87 10.14
N ALA A 304 41.28 -27.26 10.97
CA ALA A 304 41.36 -28.08 12.18
C ALA A 304 41.41 -27.20 13.45
N ALA A 305 40.37 -27.33 14.28
CA ALA A 305 40.34 -26.88 15.67
C ALA A 305 41.14 -27.84 16.58
N PRO A 306 41.55 -27.37 17.77
CA PRO A 306 41.02 -27.93 19.03
C PRO A 306 40.63 -26.79 20.01
N ASP A 307 39.52 -26.85 20.74
CA ASP A 307 39.12 -27.70 21.89
C ASP A 307 39.64 -27.22 23.27
N ASN A 308 38.65 -26.82 24.09
CA ASN A 308 38.47 -26.84 25.55
C ASN A 308 39.47 -26.22 26.55
N GLY A 309 38.87 -25.56 27.58
CA GLY A 309 39.52 -25.36 28.88
C GLY A 309 38.95 -24.25 29.77
N ASP A 310 37.78 -24.49 30.38
CA ASP A 310 37.40 -24.22 31.78
C ASP A 310 37.39 -22.81 32.43
N GLY A 311 36.30 -22.53 33.15
CA GLY A 311 36.37 -21.87 34.48
C GLY A 311 35.46 -20.64 34.71
N ALA A 312 34.25 -20.87 35.23
CA ALA A 312 33.34 -19.87 35.83
C ALA A 312 33.95 -19.25 37.14
N PRO A 313 33.38 -18.19 37.82
CA PRO A 313 31.94 -18.01 38.08
C PRO A 313 31.37 -16.57 38.09
N ASP A 314 30.05 -16.57 38.26
CA ASP A 314 29.06 -15.50 38.42
C ASP A 314 29.45 -14.26 39.25
N GLN A 315 29.09 -13.08 38.72
CA GLN A 315 28.82 -11.88 39.50
C GLN A 315 27.37 -11.39 39.25
N PRO A 316 26.61 -11.03 40.30
CA PRO A 316 25.23 -10.58 40.17
C PRO A 316 25.13 -9.15 39.61
N PRO A 317 24.01 -8.80 38.93
CA PRO A 317 23.82 -7.48 38.36
C PRO A 317 23.55 -6.43 39.45
N GLY A 318 24.28 -5.31 39.37
CA GLY A 318 24.14 -4.17 40.27
C GLY A 318 22.85 -3.37 40.06
N ASP A 319 22.41 -2.74 41.15
CA ASP A 319 21.24 -1.87 41.24
C ASP A 319 21.23 -0.70 40.23
N PRO A 320 20.07 -0.38 39.61
CA PRO A 320 19.92 0.81 38.79
C PRO A 320 19.77 2.06 39.65
N LYS A 321 20.80 2.92 39.64
CA LYS A 321 20.72 4.28 40.17
C LYS A 321 19.68 5.12 39.41
N SER A 322 18.60 5.48 40.12
CA SER A 322 18.03 6.82 40.22
C SER A 322 18.10 7.70 38.96
N LEU A 323 17.02 7.69 38.18
CA LEU A 323 16.70 8.71 37.18
C LEU A 323 16.64 10.10 37.83
N GLY A 324 17.35 11.05 37.22
CA GLY A 324 17.42 12.44 37.64
C GLY A 324 16.06 13.14 37.60
N GLN A 325 15.81 13.97 38.61
CA GLN A 325 14.69 14.91 38.66
C GLN A 325 14.82 15.95 37.53
N PRO A 326 13.71 16.38 36.91
CA PRO A 326 13.73 17.49 35.97
C PRO A 326 13.97 18.83 36.70
N PRO A 327 14.63 19.81 36.05
CA PRO A 327 14.87 21.12 36.64
C PRO A 327 13.58 21.92 36.87
N PRO A 328 13.55 22.85 37.84
CA PRO A 328 12.39 23.68 38.11
C PRO A 328 12.06 24.60 36.93
N ARG A 329 10.75 24.78 36.67
CA ARG A 329 10.23 25.71 35.66
C ARG A 329 10.56 27.15 36.08
N GLY A 330 11.23 27.89 35.19
CA GLY A 330 11.46 29.32 35.35
C GLY A 330 10.15 30.14 35.32
N PRO A 331 10.20 31.40 35.78
CA PRO A 331 9.03 32.25 35.89
C PRO A 331 8.43 32.55 34.51
N GLY A 332 7.11 32.38 34.40
CA GLY A 332 6.36 32.70 33.19
C GLY A 332 6.33 34.21 32.90
N PRO A 333 6.10 34.61 31.64
CA PRO A 333 6.07 36.00 31.24
C PRO A 333 4.87 36.75 31.88
N PRO A 334 5.01 38.07 32.11
CA PRO A 334 3.96 38.89 32.71
C PRO A 334 2.73 38.98 31.80
N GLN A 335 1.56 38.91 32.42
CA GLN A 335 0.27 39.12 31.77
C GLN A 335 0.12 40.60 31.38
N GLU A 336 -0.06 40.86 30.09
CA GLU A 336 -0.49 42.17 29.59
C GLU A 336 -1.92 42.46 30.07
N LYS A 337 -2.08 43.64 30.66
CA LYS A 337 -3.38 44.21 31.05
C LYS A 337 -4.05 44.75 29.80
N GLU A 338 -5.19 44.20 29.42
CA GLU A 338 -6.10 44.81 28.45
C GLU A 338 -6.69 46.09 29.03
N HIS A 339 -6.38 47.22 28.39
CA HIS A 339 -7.11 48.47 28.55
C HIS A 339 -8.41 48.37 27.76
N ALA A 340 -9.54 48.49 28.45
CA ALA A 340 -10.83 48.75 27.85
C ALA A 340 -10.89 50.25 27.52
N ASP A 341 -11.11 50.58 26.24
CA ASP A 341 -11.47 51.93 25.81
C ASP A 341 -12.80 51.93 25.05
N ASP A 342 -13.47 53.04 25.30
CA ASP A 342 -14.83 53.46 25.00
C ASP A 342 -15.39 53.21 23.59
N ALA A 343 -16.70 52.97 23.58
CA ALA A 343 -17.56 53.16 22.43
C ALA A 343 -17.74 54.65 22.09
N PRO A 344 -18.24 54.96 20.88
CA PRO A 344 -19.56 55.60 20.90
C PRO A 344 -20.51 54.99 19.86
N GLN A 345 -21.72 54.67 20.31
CA GLN A 345 -22.86 54.38 19.43
C GLN A 345 -23.57 55.69 19.06
N ARG A 346 -23.98 55.75 17.79
CA ARG A 346 -25.01 56.66 17.26
C ARG A 346 -26.39 56.05 17.44
#